data_AF-A0AA35Q5W8-F1
#
_entry.id   AF-A0AA35Q5W8-F1
#
_cell.length_a   1.000
_cell.length_b   1.000
_cell.length_c   1.000
_cell.angle_alpha   90.00
_cell.angle_beta   90.00
_cell.angle_gamma   90.00
#
_symmetry.space_group_name_H-M   'P 1'
#
loop_
_entity.id
_entity.type
_entity.pdbx_description
1 polymer ?
#
loop_
_entity_poly.entity_id
_entity_poly.type
_entity_poly.pdbx_seq_one_letter_code
_entity_poly.pdbx_strand_id
1 'polypeptide(L)'
;MAGVPSCIIRFICHIPTGILGSRGLGYQNDALKLDDDLFNSIPNGLQFREGLQILGRAGLATFIWNFVLFVPSVLCSETQLGLIGVVDLLLTLVLIVGVSKQSMYLPRSYGQCANIEQWKLGEDGRNYFVELTTLDKYASSKPSDLCNELVQNWAIGIAVSHAGPRRWFENRSGLNIDPAAKPIAIDVSSWTFADGMALKLWH
;
A
#
# COMPACT_ATOMS: atom_id res chain seq x y z
N MET A 1 15.64 26.78 12.47
CA MET A 1 14.35 26.07 12.66
C MET A 1 14.55 24.62 12.24
N ALA A 2 14.89 23.73 13.18
CA ALA A 2 15.22 22.33 12.87
C ALA A 2 14.00 21.50 12.41
N GLY A 3 12.78 21.94 12.72
CA GLY A 3 11.54 21.22 12.39
C GLY A 3 10.98 21.42 10.97
N VAL A 4 11.48 22.42 10.21
CA VAL A 4 10.96 22.72 8.86
C VAL A 4 11.13 21.55 7.88
N PRO A 5 12.30 20.87 7.81
CA PRO A 5 12.45 19.68 6.97
C PRO A 5 11.49 18.54 7.34
N SER A 6 11.21 18.34 8.64
CA SER A 6 10.27 17.32 9.12
C SER A 6 8.84 17.61 8.62
N CYS A 7 8.42 18.87 8.68
CA CYS A 7 7.11 19.31 8.19
C CYS A 7 6.93 19.03 6.68
N ILE A 8 7.95 19.33 5.86
CA ILE A 8 7.93 19.07 4.41
C ILE A 8 7.80 17.57 4.11
N ILE A 9 8.62 16.74 4.77
CA ILE A 9 8.58 15.27 4.57
C ILE A 9 7.21 14.72 4.98
N ARG A 10 6.65 15.19 6.09
CA ARG A 10 5.32 14.79 6.56
C ARG A 10 4.23 15.15 5.55
N PHE A 11 4.30 16.33 4.95
CA PHE A 11 3.36 16.74 3.89
C PHE A 11 3.42 15.81 2.68
N ILE A 12 4.63 15.50 2.21
CA ILE A 12 4.84 14.60 1.05
C ILE A 12 4.30 13.19 1.36
N CYS A 13 4.56 12.68 2.56
CA CYS A 13 4.12 11.36 2.98
C CYS A 13 2.63 11.29 3.33
N HIS A 14 1.97 12.43 3.59
CA HIS A 14 0.58 12.47 4.06
C HIS A 14 -0.43 11.91 3.05
N ILE A 15 -0.29 12.30 1.78
CA ILE A 15 -1.19 11.83 0.71
C ILE A 15 -1.08 10.31 0.52
N PRO A 16 0.12 9.73 0.27
CA PRO A 16 0.23 8.30 0.05
C PRO A 16 -0.12 7.47 1.30
N THR A 17 0.18 7.94 2.53
CA THR A 17 -0.26 7.23 3.74
C THR A 17 -1.78 7.29 3.92
N GLY A 18 -2.42 8.39 3.55
CA GLY A 18 -3.88 8.53 3.56
C GLY A 18 -4.57 7.59 2.57
N ILE A 19 -4.05 7.48 1.35
CA ILE A 19 -4.54 6.51 0.35
C ILE A 19 -4.34 5.09 0.87
N LEU A 20 -3.14 4.77 1.36
CA LEU A 20 -2.79 3.44 1.89
C LEU A 20 -3.70 3.02 3.06
N GLY A 21 -3.93 3.93 4.02
CA GLY A 21 -4.78 3.68 5.18
C GLY A 21 -6.25 3.54 4.83
N SER A 22 -6.80 4.46 4.01
CA SER A 22 -8.22 4.44 3.63
C SER A 22 -8.56 3.21 2.78
N ARG A 23 -7.80 2.93 1.72
CA ARG A 23 -8.00 1.75 0.87
C ARG A 23 -7.68 0.46 1.62
N GLY A 24 -6.60 0.44 2.39
CA GLY A 24 -6.21 -0.71 3.22
C GLY A 24 -7.29 -1.11 4.22
N LEU A 25 -7.93 -0.14 4.90
CA LEU A 25 -9.07 -0.40 5.77
C LEU A 25 -10.29 -0.90 5.01
N GLY A 26 -10.54 -0.39 3.80
CA GLY A 26 -11.57 -0.91 2.91
C GLY A 26 -11.39 -2.41 2.67
N TYR A 27 -10.23 -2.82 2.17
CA TYR A 27 -9.95 -4.23 1.92
C TYR A 27 -9.91 -5.09 3.18
N GLN A 28 -9.45 -4.53 4.31
CA GLN A 28 -9.56 -5.22 5.61
C GLN A 28 -11.02 -5.48 5.99
N ASN A 29 -11.88 -4.48 5.90
CA ASN A 29 -13.29 -4.61 6.27
C ASN A 29 -14.03 -5.54 5.31
N ASP A 30 -13.69 -5.49 4.03
CA ASP A 30 -14.27 -6.39 3.03
C ASP A 30 -13.81 -7.84 3.26
N ALA A 31 -12.54 -8.06 3.64
CA ALA A 31 -12.05 -9.37 4.05
C ALA A 31 -12.69 -9.93 5.35
N LEU A 32 -13.33 -9.10 6.17
CA LEU A 32 -14.13 -9.56 7.33
C LEU A 32 -15.55 -9.99 6.94
N LYS A 33 -16.03 -9.61 5.75
CA LYS A 33 -17.35 -9.99 5.23
C LYS A 33 -17.29 -11.27 4.40
N LEU A 34 -16.11 -11.65 3.93
CA LEU A 34 -15.88 -12.91 3.23
C LEU A 34 -15.82 -14.06 4.24
N ASP A 35 -16.11 -15.26 3.75
CA ASP A 35 -16.03 -16.50 4.52
C ASP A 35 -14.60 -16.73 5.06
N ASP A 36 -14.50 -17.11 6.33
CA ASP A 36 -13.21 -17.39 6.99
C ASP A 36 -12.50 -18.58 6.33
N ASP A 37 -13.26 -19.56 5.83
CA ASP A 37 -12.72 -20.75 5.16
C ASP A 37 -12.07 -20.44 3.82
N LEU A 38 -12.38 -19.29 3.20
CA LEU A 38 -11.68 -18.80 2.02
C LEU A 38 -10.18 -18.60 2.30
N PHE A 39 -9.84 -18.02 3.45
CA PHE A 39 -8.44 -17.74 3.77
C PHE A 39 -7.68 -18.97 4.24
N ASN A 40 -8.39 -20.03 4.65
CA ASN A 40 -7.82 -21.33 4.97
C ASN A 40 -7.56 -22.17 3.71
N SER A 41 -8.40 -22.03 2.67
CA SER A 41 -8.30 -22.80 1.43
C SER A 41 -7.27 -22.25 0.44
N ILE A 42 -7.07 -20.91 0.39
CA ILE A 42 -6.15 -20.29 -0.57
C ILE A 42 -4.67 -20.33 -0.09
N PRO A 43 -3.69 -20.48 -1.01
CA PRO A 43 -2.28 -20.51 -0.64
C PRO A 43 -1.80 -19.23 0.06
N ASN A 44 -1.30 -19.36 1.30
CA ASN A 44 -0.91 -18.24 2.17
C ASN A 44 -2.06 -17.26 2.51
N GLY A 45 -3.32 -17.72 2.48
CA GLY A 45 -4.49 -16.87 2.72
C GLY A 45 -4.53 -16.23 4.09
N LEU A 46 -4.14 -16.96 5.15
CA LEU A 46 -4.04 -16.43 6.51
C LEU A 46 -3.02 -15.30 6.61
N GLN A 47 -1.81 -15.49 6.08
CA GLN A 47 -0.79 -14.45 6.07
C GLN A 47 -1.25 -13.25 5.25
N PHE A 48 -1.90 -13.48 4.11
CA PHE A 48 -2.46 -12.41 3.29
C PHE A 48 -3.52 -11.59 4.05
N ARG A 49 -4.46 -12.25 4.75
CA ARG A 49 -5.48 -11.60 5.57
C ARG A 49 -4.86 -10.78 6.70
N GLU A 50 -3.88 -11.33 7.42
CA GLU A 50 -3.11 -10.59 8.42
C GLU A 50 -2.41 -9.37 7.80
N GLY A 51 -1.84 -9.53 6.60
CA GLY A 51 -1.24 -8.43 5.84
C GLY A 51 -2.23 -7.30 5.54
N LEU A 52 -3.46 -7.62 5.11
CA LEU A 52 -4.54 -6.64 4.92
C LEU A 52 -4.88 -5.92 6.22
N GLN A 53 -5.01 -6.64 7.33
CA GLN A 53 -5.33 -6.06 8.63
C GLN A 53 -4.23 -5.13 9.14
N ILE A 54 -2.97 -5.55 9.03
CA ILE A 54 -1.81 -4.75 9.43
C ILE A 54 -1.75 -3.49 8.58
N LEU A 55 -1.84 -3.62 7.24
CA LEU A 55 -1.69 -2.49 6.34
C LEU A 55 -2.83 -1.47 6.49
N GLY A 56 -4.08 -1.93 6.69
CA GLY A 56 -5.21 -1.05 6.97
C GLY A 56 -5.05 -0.28 8.26
N ARG A 57 -4.82 -0.98 9.38
CA ARG A 57 -4.68 -0.33 10.71
C ARG A 57 -3.44 0.53 10.83
N ALA A 58 -2.27 0.01 10.44
CA ALA A 58 -1.01 0.74 10.53
C ALA A 58 -0.95 1.88 9.52
N GLY A 59 -1.53 1.72 8.32
CA GLY A 59 -1.66 2.78 7.33
C GLY A 59 -2.48 3.96 7.87
N LEU A 60 -3.65 3.68 8.47
CA LEU A 60 -4.45 4.73 9.11
C LEU A 60 -3.75 5.35 10.31
N ALA A 61 -3.13 4.55 11.18
CA ALA A 61 -2.38 5.07 12.32
C ALA A 61 -1.24 6.01 11.87
N THR A 62 -0.52 5.64 10.81
CA THR A 62 0.54 6.46 10.20
C THR A 62 -0.01 7.74 9.60
N PHE A 63 -1.17 7.68 8.95
CA PHE A 63 -1.86 8.87 8.42
C PHE A 63 -2.25 9.85 9.54
N ILE A 64 -2.90 9.35 10.60
CA ILE A 64 -3.31 10.16 11.76
C ILE A 64 -2.07 10.75 12.44
N TRP A 65 -1.04 9.94 12.66
CA TRP A 65 0.23 10.38 13.24
C TRP A 65 0.90 11.49 12.42
N ASN A 66 0.95 11.34 11.10
CA ASN A 66 1.46 12.36 10.20
C ASN A 66 0.64 13.66 10.25
N PHE A 67 -0.70 13.56 10.32
CA PHE A 67 -1.58 14.70 10.41
C PHE A 67 -1.41 15.47 11.72
N VAL A 68 -1.41 14.78 12.86
CA VAL A 68 -1.31 15.38 14.19
C VAL A 68 0.04 16.11 14.37
N LEU A 69 1.13 15.56 13.84
CA LEU A 69 2.45 16.14 13.97
C LEU A 69 2.87 17.07 12.84
N PHE A 70 2.03 17.28 11.81
CA PHE A 70 2.36 18.08 10.65
C PHE A 70 2.79 19.51 11.02
N VAL A 71 1.94 20.23 11.77
CA VAL A 71 2.21 21.61 12.20
C VAL A 71 3.06 21.67 13.48
N PRO A 72 2.80 20.87 14.53
CA PRO A 72 3.56 20.96 15.78
C PRO A 72 5.06 20.64 15.62
N SER A 73 5.44 19.80 14.65
CA SER A 73 6.83 19.42 14.40
C SER A 73 7.74 20.62 14.09
N VAL A 74 7.20 21.73 13.56
CA VAL A 74 7.97 22.95 13.26
C VAL A 74 8.50 23.62 14.54
N LEU A 75 7.77 23.46 15.66
CA LEU A 75 8.07 24.07 16.95
C LEU A 75 8.91 23.16 17.86
N CYS A 76 9.16 21.92 17.46
CA CYS A 76 9.86 20.94 18.26
C CYS A 76 11.38 21.19 18.35
N SER A 77 11.95 20.89 19.52
CA SER A 77 13.40 20.82 19.70
C SER A 77 14.00 19.56 19.07
N GLU A 78 15.33 19.53 18.89
CA GLU A 78 16.03 18.40 18.25
C GLU A 78 15.76 17.06 18.95
N THR A 79 15.70 17.05 20.29
CA THR A 79 15.39 15.83 21.07
C THR A 79 13.96 15.35 20.84
N GLN A 80 13.00 16.26 20.72
CA GLN A 80 11.60 15.91 20.42
C GLN A 80 11.46 15.37 19.00
N LEU A 81 12.18 15.96 18.03
CA LEU A 81 12.24 15.46 16.66
C LEU A 81 12.86 14.05 16.60
N GLY A 82 13.86 13.75 17.43
CA GLY A 82 14.42 12.41 17.58
C GLY A 82 13.39 11.38 18.05
N LEU A 83 12.61 11.70 19.08
CA LEU A 83 11.54 10.82 19.57
C LEU A 83 10.45 10.59 18.53
N ILE A 84 10.06 11.65 17.81
CA ILE A 84 9.10 11.57 16.70
C ILE A 84 9.63 10.62 15.61
N GLY A 85 10.91 10.73 15.25
CA GLY A 85 11.54 9.84 14.27
C GLY A 85 11.59 8.37 14.69
N VAL A 86 11.71 8.08 16.00
CA VAL A 86 11.61 6.69 16.51
C VAL A 86 10.22 6.11 16.28
N VAL A 87 9.16 6.90 16.53
CA VAL A 87 7.79 6.45 16.26
C VAL A 87 7.56 6.24 14.76
N ASP A 88 8.08 7.14 13.92
CA ASP A 88 8.01 7.01 12.46
C ASP A 88 8.69 5.70 11.99
N LEU A 89 9.84 5.36 12.58
CA LEU A 89 10.55 4.11 12.29
C LEU A 89 9.71 2.88 12.70
N LEU A 90 9.10 2.89 13.90
CA LEU A 90 8.26 1.79 14.37
C LEU A 90 7.04 1.58 13.46
N LEU A 91 6.36 2.66 13.06
CA LEU A 91 5.24 2.60 12.12
C LEU A 91 5.68 2.03 10.77
N THR A 92 6.84 2.46 10.28
CA THR A 92 7.44 1.96 9.04
C THR A 92 7.71 0.46 9.12
N LEU A 93 8.29 -0.04 10.22
CA LEU A 93 8.55 -1.47 10.41
C LEU A 93 7.27 -2.30 10.39
N VAL A 94 6.19 -1.82 11.01
CA VAL A 94 4.88 -2.49 11.00
C VAL A 94 4.32 -2.53 9.57
N LEU A 95 4.43 -1.43 8.80
CA LEU A 95 4.02 -1.39 7.41
C LEU A 95 4.82 -2.39 6.54
N ILE A 96 6.14 -2.51 6.75
CA ILE A 96 6.98 -3.50 6.04
C ILE A 96 6.46 -4.92 6.27
N VAL A 97 6.10 -5.27 7.52
CA VAL A 97 5.54 -6.60 7.84
C VAL A 97 4.22 -6.82 7.11
N GLY A 98 3.33 -5.83 7.10
CA GLY A 98 2.04 -5.90 6.39
C GLY A 98 2.21 -6.11 4.89
N VAL A 99 3.05 -5.28 4.25
CA VAL A 99 3.37 -5.36 2.81
C VAL A 99 4.02 -6.71 2.45
N SER A 100 4.92 -7.20 3.31
CA SER A 100 5.61 -8.49 3.11
C SER A 100 4.61 -9.64 3.13
N LYS A 101 3.69 -9.63 4.10
CA LYS A 101 2.62 -10.62 4.22
C LYS A 101 1.66 -10.57 3.03
N GLN A 102 1.25 -9.38 2.58
CA GLN A 102 0.41 -9.25 1.37
C GLN A 102 1.10 -9.81 0.12
N SER A 103 2.41 -9.62 -0.01
CA SER A 103 3.18 -10.10 -1.16
C SER A 103 3.25 -11.62 -1.30
N MET A 104 2.87 -12.38 -0.26
CA MET A 104 2.83 -13.84 -0.29
C MET A 104 1.70 -14.37 -1.18
N TYR A 105 0.59 -13.62 -1.28
CA TYR A 105 -0.54 -13.97 -2.13
C TYR A 105 -0.57 -13.13 -3.41
N LEU A 106 -0.42 -11.79 -3.30
CA LEU A 106 -0.61 -10.86 -4.42
C LEU A 106 0.34 -11.12 -5.60
N PRO A 107 -0.15 -10.90 -6.84
CA PRO A 107 0.73 -10.80 -8.00
C PRO A 107 1.65 -9.58 -7.87
N ARG A 108 2.85 -9.66 -8.45
CA ARG A 108 3.85 -8.58 -8.37
C ARG A 108 3.79 -7.61 -9.54
N SER A 109 2.96 -7.89 -10.54
CA SER A 109 2.78 -7.03 -11.72
C SER A 109 1.33 -6.99 -12.16
N TYR A 110 0.93 -5.85 -12.73
CA TYR A 110 -0.42 -5.64 -13.26
C TYR A 110 -0.78 -6.64 -14.37
N GLY A 111 0.20 -7.08 -15.18
CA GLY A 111 -0.04 -8.07 -16.23
C GLY A 111 -0.54 -9.42 -15.69
N GLN A 112 -0.17 -9.78 -14.45
CA GLN A 112 -0.64 -10.99 -13.80
C GLN A 112 -2.10 -10.88 -13.31
N CYS A 113 -2.67 -9.67 -13.26
CA CYS A 113 -4.09 -9.46 -12.94
C CYS A 113 -5.03 -9.82 -14.09
N ALA A 114 -4.54 -9.98 -15.33
CA ALA A 114 -5.40 -10.25 -16.49
C ALA A 114 -6.19 -11.56 -16.37
N ASN A 115 -5.58 -12.59 -15.76
CA ASN A 115 -6.19 -13.91 -15.53
C ASN A 115 -6.27 -14.22 -14.03
N ILE A 116 -6.63 -13.23 -13.21
CA ILE A 116 -6.57 -13.36 -11.75
C ILE A 116 -7.52 -14.44 -11.20
N GLU A 117 -8.56 -14.78 -11.96
CA GLU A 117 -9.51 -15.85 -11.60
C GLU A 117 -8.82 -17.21 -11.46
N GLN A 118 -7.71 -17.44 -12.16
CA GLN A 118 -6.90 -18.67 -12.08
C GLN A 118 -5.70 -18.54 -11.14
N TRP A 119 -5.51 -17.38 -10.52
CA TRP A 119 -4.35 -17.10 -9.69
C TRP A 119 -4.50 -17.73 -8.30
N LYS A 120 -3.61 -18.68 -7.97
CA LYS A 120 -3.52 -19.31 -6.64
C LYS A 120 -4.91 -19.68 -6.09
N LEU A 121 -5.64 -20.48 -6.88
CA LEU A 121 -6.91 -21.06 -6.47
C LEU A 121 -6.75 -21.82 -5.15
N GLY A 122 -7.77 -21.75 -4.31
CA GLY A 122 -7.87 -22.59 -3.13
C GLY A 122 -8.09 -24.06 -3.48
N GLU A 123 -7.90 -24.94 -2.50
CA GLU A 123 -8.16 -26.39 -2.66
C GLU A 123 -9.62 -26.69 -3.05
N ASP A 124 -10.53 -25.79 -2.70
CA ASP A 124 -11.96 -25.81 -3.04
C ASP A 124 -12.28 -25.12 -4.37
N GLY A 125 -11.26 -24.60 -5.08
CA GLY A 125 -11.41 -23.86 -6.33
C GLY A 125 -11.81 -22.40 -6.17
N ARG A 126 -11.92 -21.87 -4.94
CA ARG A 126 -12.25 -20.45 -4.71
C ARG A 126 -11.07 -19.53 -4.95
N ASN A 127 -11.35 -18.26 -5.23
CA ASN A 127 -10.37 -17.22 -5.48
C ASN A 127 -10.76 -15.93 -4.75
N TYR A 128 -9.82 -15.29 -4.06
CA TYR A 128 -10.10 -14.09 -3.28
C TYR A 128 -10.73 -12.94 -4.11
N PHE A 129 -10.23 -12.70 -5.32
CA PHE A 129 -10.72 -11.60 -6.16
C PHE A 129 -12.08 -11.88 -6.78
N VAL A 130 -12.38 -13.16 -7.05
CA VAL A 130 -13.72 -13.59 -7.46
C VAL A 130 -14.69 -13.44 -6.30
N GLU A 131 -14.32 -13.92 -5.10
CA GLU A 131 -15.16 -13.81 -3.90
C GLU A 131 -15.43 -12.35 -3.51
N LEU A 132 -14.50 -11.43 -3.73
CA LEU A 132 -14.75 -10.01 -3.53
C LEU A 132 -15.91 -9.48 -4.39
N THR A 133 -16.12 -9.99 -5.61
CA THR A 133 -17.24 -9.56 -6.47
C THR A 133 -18.61 -9.98 -5.95
N THR A 134 -18.67 -10.91 -4.99
CA THR A 134 -19.93 -11.30 -4.33
C THR A 134 -20.45 -10.23 -3.37
N LEU A 135 -19.59 -9.29 -2.94
CA LEU A 135 -19.99 -8.16 -2.12
C LEU A 135 -20.71 -7.12 -2.98
N ASP A 136 -21.84 -6.60 -2.51
CA ASP A 136 -22.66 -5.59 -3.23
C ASP A 136 -21.84 -4.41 -3.77
N LYS A 137 -20.81 -4.01 -3.04
CA LYS A 137 -19.90 -2.91 -3.41
C LYS A 137 -19.14 -3.17 -4.72
N TYR A 138 -18.85 -4.43 -5.05
CA TYR A 138 -18.01 -4.84 -6.18
C TYR A 138 -18.76 -5.72 -7.19
N ALA A 139 -20.09 -5.86 -7.08
CA ALA A 139 -20.90 -6.72 -7.94
C ALA A 139 -20.77 -6.38 -9.44
N SER A 140 -20.48 -5.12 -9.78
CA SER A 140 -20.24 -4.67 -11.15
C SER A 140 -18.75 -4.65 -11.55
N SER A 141 -17.84 -4.89 -10.62
CA SER A 141 -16.40 -4.79 -10.85
C SER A 141 -15.84 -6.13 -11.35
N LYS A 142 -14.86 -6.07 -12.26
CA LYS A 142 -14.16 -7.29 -12.69
C LYS A 142 -13.10 -7.68 -11.66
N PRO A 143 -12.85 -8.98 -11.44
CA PRO A 143 -11.78 -9.42 -10.54
C PRO A 143 -10.40 -8.83 -10.89
N SER A 144 -10.12 -8.66 -12.19
CA SER A 144 -8.87 -8.06 -12.68
C SER A 144 -8.71 -6.59 -12.28
N ASP A 145 -9.78 -5.81 -12.25
CA ASP A 145 -9.76 -4.41 -11.83
C ASP A 145 -9.49 -4.32 -10.32
N LEU A 146 -10.15 -5.16 -9.52
CA LEU A 146 -9.91 -5.26 -8.07
C LEU A 146 -8.47 -5.68 -7.76
N CYS A 147 -7.90 -6.58 -8.57
CA CYS A 147 -6.50 -6.95 -8.49
C CYS A 147 -5.57 -5.77 -8.77
N ASN A 148 -5.81 -5.02 -9.84
CA ASN A 148 -5.01 -3.86 -10.18
C ASN A 148 -5.04 -2.80 -9.07
N GLU A 149 -6.22 -2.53 -8.51
CA GLU A 149 -6.36 -1.59 -7.39
C GLU A 149 -5.61 -2.06 -6.14
N LEU A 150 -5.70 -3.35 -5.81
CA LEU A 150 -5.03 -3.90 -4.64
C LEU A 150 -3.51 -3.96 -4.81
N VAL A 151 -3.02 -4.31 -6.00
CA VAL A 151 -1.59 -4.26 -6.36
C VAL A 151 -1.08 -2.82 -6.33
N GLN A 152 -1.86 -1.85 -6.80
CA GLN A 152 -1.52 -0.43 -6.71
C GLN A 152 -1.41 0.00 -5.24
N ASN A 153 -2.36 -0.39 -4.39
CA ASN A 153 -2.30 -0.09 -2.96
C ASN A 153 -1.08 -0.73 -2.27
N TRP A 154 -0.76 -1.98 -2.63
CA TRP A 154 0.43 -2.67 -2.16
C TRP A 154 1.72 -1.97 -2.62
N ALA A 155 1.79 -1.52 -3.87
CA ALA A 155 2.93 -0.77 -4.40
C ALA A 155 3.13 0.57 -3.68
N ILE A 156 2.04 1.28 -3.36
CA ILE A 156 2.09 2.48 -2.50
C ILE A 156 2.62 2.10 -1.11
N GLY A 157 2.18 0.98 -0.55
CA GLY A 157 2.69 0.44 0.72
C GLY A 157 4.21 0.21 0.69
N ILE A 158 4.74 -0.33 -0.41
CA ILE A 158 6.20 -0.44 -0.60
C ILE A 158 6.83 0.95 -0.63
N ALA A 159 6.32 1.88 -1.44
CA ALA A 159 6.90 3.20 -1.58
C ALA A 159 6.96 3.98 -0.25
N VAL A 160 5.90 3.90 0.56
CA VAL A 160 5.82 4.53 1.88
C VAL A 160 6.75 3.84 2.89
N SER A 161 6.90 2.51 2.81
CA SER A 161 7.68 1.74 3.77
C SER A 161 9.18 1.62 3.44
N HIS A 162 9.56 1.83 2.17
CA HIS A 162 10.94 1.67 1.67
C HIS A 162 11.60 3.00 1.28
N ALA A 163 11.34 4.07 2.01
CA ALA A 163 12.13 5.29 1.94
C ALA A 163 13.47 5.15 2.73
N GLY A 164 14.38 4.27 2.28
CA GLY A 164 15.73 4.06 2.85
C GLY A 164 16.65 3.25 1.91
N PRO A 165 17.98 3.51 1.87
CA PRO A 165 18.78 3.47 0.64
C PRO A 165 19.22 2.08 0.14
N ARG A 166 19.02 1.86 -1.16
CA ARG A 166 19.77 1.03 -2.14
C ARG A 166 20.08 -0.45 -1.89
N ARG A 167 20.08 -0.99 -0.68
CA ARG A 167 20.72 -2.30 -0.41
C ARG A 167 19.90 -3.55 -0.74
N TRP A 168 18.61 -3.43 -1.05
CA TRP A 168 17.74 -4.58 -1.33
C TRP A 168 17.71 -5.02 -2.80
N PHE A 169 18.28 -4.24 -3.72
CA PHE A 169 18.32 -4.59 -5.15
C PHE A 169 19.54 -5.42 -5.57
N GLU A 170 20.55 -5.55 -4.71
CA GLU A 170 21.82 -6.19 -5.08
C GLU A 170 21.78 -7.73 -5.00
N ASN A 171 20.72 -8.35 -4.46
CA ASN A 171 20.74 -9.79 -4.17
C ASN A 171 19.47 -10.58 -4.55
N ARG A 172 18.78 -10.19 -5.62
CA ARG A 172 17.89 -11.10 -6.37
C ARG A 172 18.27 -11.13 -7.84
N SER A 173 19.36 -11.84 -8.14
CA SER A 173 19.77 -12.28 -9.46
C SER A 173 18.71 -13.21 -10.07
N GLY A 174 17.64 -12.61 -10.59
CA GLY A 174 16.51 -13.28 -11.24
C GLY A 174 15.49 -12.32 -11.85
N LEU A 175 15.55 -11.03 -11.52
CA LEU A 175 14.90 -10.00 -12.33
C LEU A 175 15.86 -9.63 -13.46
N ASN A 176 15.67 -10.23 -14.63
CA ASN A 176 16.31 -9.80 -15.86
C ASN A 176 15.67 -8.46 -16.28
N ILE A 177 16.08 -7.37 -15.62
CA ILE A 177 15.80 -6.02 -16.10
C ILE A 177 16.87 -5.75 -17.14
N ASP A 178 16.47 -5.76 -18.41
CA ASP A 178 17.29 -5.39 -19.55
C ASP A 178 17.99 -4.04 -19.27
N PRO A 179 19.34 -3.97 -19.28
CA PRO A 179 20.08 -2.73 -19.06
C PRO A 179 19.88 -1.69 -20.19
N ALA A 180 19.22 -2.07 -21.29
CA ALA A 180 18.78 -1.13 -22.34
C ALA A 180 17.38 -0.54 -22.09
N ALA A 181 16.62 -1.04 -21.11
CA ALA A 181 15.36 -0.43 -20.71
C ALA A 181 15.67 0.89 -19.99
N LYS A 182 15.22 2.00 -20.58
CA LYS A 182 15.26 3.35 -19.99
C LYS A 182 14.95 3.27 -18.49
N PRO A 183 15.70 3.97 -17.62
CA PRO A 183 15.33 4.08 -16.23
C PRO A 183 13.86 4.50 -16.18
N ILE A 184 13.06 3.76 -15.41
CA ILE A 184 11.70 4.18 -15.08
C ILE A 184 11.86 5.45 -14.25
N ALA A 185 11.97 6.58 -14.95
CA ALA A 185 11.68 7.86 -14.39
C ALA A 185 10.21 7.77 -13.98
N ILE A 186 9.97 7.75 -12.67
CA ILE A 186 8.64 7.94 -12.13
C ILE A 186 8.29 9.39 -12.46
N ASP A 187 7.73 9.59 -13.65
CA ASP A 187 7.24 10.88 -14.11
C ASP A 187 5.90 11.14 -13.43
N VAL A 188 5.99 11.91 -12.34
CA VAL A 188 4.84 12.33 -11.53
C VAL A 188 3.88 13.22 -12.32
N SER A 189 4.26 13.71 -13.51
CA SER A 189 3.38 14.51 -14.37
C SER A 189 2.33 13.69 -15.12
N SER A 190 2.47 12.36 -15.16
CA SER A 190 1.52 11.45 -15.82
C SER A 190 0.36 11.00 -14.92
N TRP A 191 0.31 11.45 -13.66
CA TRP A 191 -0.76 11.15 -12.71
C TRP A 191 -1.95 12.07 -12.99
N THR A 192 -2.70 11.77 -14.05
CA THR A 192 -4.05 12.30 -14.18
C THR A 192 -4.95 11.52 -13.25
N PHE A 193 -5.47 12.19 -12.23
CA PHE A 193 -6.55 11.69 -11.38
C PHE A 193 -7.68 11.18 -12.27
N ALA A 194 -7.95 9.88 -12.21
CA ALA A 194 -9.27 9.39 -12.59
C ALA A 194 -10.25 10.12 -11.66
N ASP A 195 -11.17 10.86 -12.27
CA ASP A 195 -12.13 11.80 -11.67
C ASP A 195 -11.60 13.24 -11.46
N GLY A 196 -11.30 13.93 -12.56
CA GLY A 196 -12.01 15.16 -12.95
C GLY A 196 -12.04 16.40 -12.03
N MET A 197 -11.39 16.42 -10.86
CA MET A 197 -11.34 17.60 -9.99
C MET A 197 -10.13 18.47 -10.34
N ALA A 198 -10.34 19.32 -11.35
CA ALA A 198 -9.49 20.47 -11.62
C ALA A 198 -9.57 21.45 -10.45
N LEU A 199 -8.57 21.44 -9.56
CA LEU A 199 -8.32 22.55 -8.65
C LEU A 199 -7.78 23.72 -9.48
N LYS A 200 -8.70 24.53 -10.01
CA LYS A 200 -8.42 25.88 -10.46
C LYS A 200 -7.93 26.67 -9.24
N LEU A 201 -6.61 26.81 -9.14
CA LEU A 201 -5.94 27.84 -8.35
C LEU A 201 -6.48 29.21 -8.79
N TRP A 202 -7.24 29.85 -7.91
CA TRP A 202 -7.51 31.28 -7.98
C TRP A 202 -6.39 32.00 -7.21
N HIS A 203 -5.66 32.82 -7.98
CA HIS A 203 -4.79 33.97 -7.67
C HIS A 203 -3.96 33.99 -6.37
#